data_AF-A0A353V6P2-F1
#
_entry.id   AF-A0A353V6P2-F1
#
_cell.length_a   1.000
_cell.length_b   1.000
_cell.length_c   1.000
_cell.angle_alpha   90.00
_cell.angle_beta   90.00
_cell.angle_gamma   90.00
#
_symmetry.space_group_name_H-M   'P 1'
#
loop_
_entity.id
_entity.type
_entity.pdbx_description
1 polymer ?
#
loop_
_entity_poly.entity_id
_entity_poly.type
_entity_poly.pdbx_seq_one_letter_code
_entity_poly.pdbx_strand_id
1 'polypeptide(L)'
;MRSDRAIPQAAYRLDRSYVWNYGHAPALPRIRRLPSGPGGRLFGHPLDSPLGISAGPLLNSRWVEGYARLGFDVLTYATVRSVSRPALPLPNIRHVENQERVAVVARRPAANGATVA
;
A
#
# COMPACT_ATOMS: atom_id res chain seq x y z
N MET A 1 -12.69 5.89 25.00
CA MET A 1 -11.29 5.48 25.17
C MET A 1 -10.72 5.23 23.78
N ARG A 2 -10.01 6.19 23.19
CA ARG A 2 -9.38 6.02 21.87
C ARG A 2 -8.27 4.99 22.04
N SER A 3 -8.40 3.84 21.42
CA SER A 3 -7.31 2.88 21.35
C SER A 3 -6.23 3.47 20.45
N ASP A 4 -5.21 4.07 21.05
CA ASP A 4 -3.92 4.32 20.39
C ASP A 4 -3.30 2.97 20.05
N ARG A 5 -3.80 2.34 18.99
CA ARG A 5 -3.03 1.34 18.25
C ARG A 5 -2.03 2.12 17.40
N ALA A 6 -1.00 2.64 18.06
CA ALA A 6 0.20 3.09 17.39
C ALA A 6 0.66 1.94 16.48
N ILE A 7 0.84 2.22 15.20
CA ILE A 7 1.50 1.29 14.28
C ILE A 7 2.92 1.17 14.82
N PRO A 8 3.30 0.03 15.43
CA PRO A 8 4.43 -0.01 16.36
C PRO A 8 5.76 0.30 15.67
N GLN A 9 5.84 0.08 14.35
CA GLN A 9 6.90 0.58 13.49
C GLN A 9 6.47 0.42 12.02
N ALA A 10 6.68 1.44 11.19
CA ALA A 10 6.52 1.28 9.74
C ALA A 10 7.65 0.40 9.18
N ALA A 11 7.32 -0.48 8.23
CA ALA A 11 8.31 -1.30 7.51
C ALA A 11 9.45 -0.45 6.92
N TYR A 12 9.11 0.72 6.38
CA TYR A 12 10.07 1.73 5.95
C TYR A 12 10.44 2.67 7.10
N ARG A 13 11.73 2.85 7.34
CA ARG A 13 12.26 3.74 8.38
C ARG A 13 12.47 5.16 7.84
N LEU A 14 11.68 6.10 8.35
CA LEU A 14 11.72 7.53 7.99
C LEU A 14 12.99 8.24 8.44
N ASP A 15 13.68 7.69 9.44
CA ASP A 15 14.95 8.19 9.97
C ASP A 15 16.18 7.58 9.27
N ARG A 16 15.96 6.76 8.22
CA ARG A 16 17.00 6.10 7.45
C ARG A 16 16.88 6.45 5.96
N SER A 17 18.02 6.51 5.27
CA SER A 17 18.05 6.85 3.85
C SER A 17 17.33 5.79 3.01
N TYR A 18 16.96 6.16 1.78
CA TYR A 18 16.41 5.21 0.82
C TYR A 18 17.35 4.03 0.59
N VAL A 19 18.65 4.28 0.43
CA VAL A 19 19.67 3.23 0.20
C VAL A 19 19.73 2.26 1.39
N TRP A 20 19.62 2.77 2.62
CA TRP A 20 19.54 1.92 3.79
C TRP A 20 18.29 1.03 3.75
N ASN A 21 17.10 1.61 3.56
CA ASN A 21 15.86 0.83 3.47
C ASN A 21 15.90 -0.19 2.31
N TYR A 22 16.48 0.18 1.17
CA TYR A 22 16.64 -0.71 0.02
C TYR A 22 17.42 -1.98 0.39
N GLY A 23 18.52 -1.83 1.15
CA GLY A 23 19.32 -2.96 1.64
C GLY A 23 18.70 -3.73 2.82
N HIS A 24 17.74 -3.13 3.54
CA HIS A 24 17.19 -3.66 4.80
C HIS A 24 15.68 -3.87 4.67
N ALA A 25 15.29 -4.87 3.88
CA ALA A 25 13.89 -5.28 3.79
C ALA A 25 13.36 -5.75 5.17
N PRO A 26 12.11 -5.41 5.53
CA PRO A 26 11.53 -5.78 6.81
C PRO A 26 11.35 -7.30 6.92
N ALA A 27 11.58 -7.83 8.11
CA ALA A 27 11.16 -9.20 8.44
C ALA A 27 9.65 -9.22 8.69
N LEU A 28 8.88 -9.51 7.65
CA LEU A 28 7.42 -9.61 7.74
C LEU A 28 6.99 -10.98 8.28
N PRO A 29 5.87 -11.05 9.01
CA PRO A 29 5.37 -12.32 9.53
C PRO A 29 5.00 -13.27 8.39
N ARG A 30 5.24 -14.56 8.59
CA ARG A 30 4.82 -15.59 7.64
C ARG A 30 3.39 -16.00 7.96
N ILE A 31 2.47 -15.71 7.04
CA ILE A 31 1.07 -16.15 7.14
C ILE A 31 0.99 -17.61 6.67
N ARG A 32 0.53 -18.51 7.55
CA ARG A 32 0.36 -19.94 7.20
C ARG A 32 -0.94 -20.23 6.46
N ARG A 33 -1.98 -19.44 6.72
CA ARG A 33 -3.32 -19.62 6.15
C ARG A 33 -3.94 -18.25 5.89
N LEU A 34 -4.23 -17.97 4.64
CA LEU A 34 -4.94 -16.76 4.23
C LEU A 34 -6.45 -17.02 4.33
N PRO A 35 -7.24 -16.05 4.82
CA PRO A 35 -8.69 -16.15 4.75
C PRO A 35 -9.13 -16.13 3.28
N SER A 36 -10.19 -16.87 2.96
CA SER A 36 -10.81 -16.80 1.63
C SER A 36 -11.39 -15.41 1.39
N GLY A 37 -11.02 -14.78 0.28
CA GLY A 37 -11.58 -13.53 -0.19
C GLY A 37 -12.57 -13.72 -1.35
N PRO A 38 -13.26 -12.66 -1.78
CA PRO A 38 -14.12 -12.70 -2.98
C PRO A 38 -13.32 -12.93 -4.28
N GLY A 39 -11.98 -12.86 -4.24
CA GLY A 39 -11.12 -13.00 -5.40
C GLY A 39 -11.36 -11.93 -6.46
N GLY A 40 -10.88 -12.20 -7.69
CA GLY A 40 -11.13 -11.34 -8.83
C GLY A 40 -10.38 -11.77 -10.08
N ARG A 41 -10.39 -10.91 -11.10
CA ARG A 41 -9.54 -11.03 -12.28
C ARG A 41 -8.88 -9.70 -12.60
N LEU A 42 -7.60 -9.72 -12.93
CA LEU A 42 -6.84 -8.56 -13.38
C LEU A 42 -5.97 -8.95 -14.57
N PHE A 43 -6.10 -8.24 -15.69
CA PHE A 43 -5.39 -8.53 -16.94
C PHE A 43 -5.49 -10.01 -17.39
N GLY A 44 -6.63 -10.65 -17.15
CA GLY A 44 -6.84 -12.07 -17.47
C GLY A 44 -6.36 -13.07 -16.40
N HIS A 45 -5.60 -12.62 -15.40
CA HIS A 45 -5.12 -13.47 -14.30
C HIS A 45 -6.17 -13.56 -13.18
N PRO A 46 -6.41 -14.76 -12.61
CA PRO A 46 -7.21 -14.91 -11.41
C PRO A 46 -6.47 -14.33 -10.20
N LEU A 47 -7.23 -13.75 -9.27
CA LEU A 47 -6.75 -13.27 -7.97
C LEU A 47 -7.56 -13.99 -6.87
N ASP A 48 -6.88 -14.35 -5.78
CA ASP A 48 -7.49 -14.88 -4.55
C ASP A 48 -8.03 -13.73 -3.67
N SER A 49 -7.53 -12.50 -3.89
CA SER A 49 -7.88 -11.28 -3.18
C SER A 49 -7.81 -10.04 -4.09
N PRO A 50 -8.75 -9.07 -3.96
CA PRO A 50 -8.66 -7.78 -4.66
C PRO A 50 -7.67 -6.80 -4.01
N LEU A 51 -6.96 -7.20 -2.94
CA LEU A 51 -6.06 -6.32 -2.20
C LEU A 51 -4.67 -6.28 -2.84
N GLY A 52 -4.09 -5.09 -2.84
CA GLY A 52 -2.76 -4.84 -3.39
C GLY A 52 -1.95 -3.84 -2.60
N ILE A 53 -0.65 -3.84 -2.87
CA ILE A 53 0.33 -2.89 -2.34
C ILE A 53 0.84 -2.03 -3.49
N SER A 54 0.75 -0.72 -3.30
CA SER A 54 1.28 0.27 -4.25
C SER A 54 2.81 0.29 -4.26
N ALA A 55 3.40 0.96 -5.24
CA ALA A 55 4.85 0.89 -5.45
C ALA A 55 5.73 1.54 -4.38
N GLY A 56 5.23 2.55 -3.66
CA GLY A 56 6.01 3.29 -2.66
C GLY A 56 6.78 2.37 -1.68
N PRO A 57 6.12 1.43 -0.99
CA PRO A 57 6.78 0.49 -0.09
C PRO A 57 7.51 -0.68 -0.78
N LEU A 58 7.42 -0.87 -2.09
CA LEU A 58 7.97 -2.04 -2.79
C LEU A 58 9.32 -1.71 -3.45
N LEU A 59 10.36 -1.52 -2.64
CA LEU A 59 11.64 -0.96 -3.10
C LEU A 59 12.41 -1.89 -4.05
N ASN A 60 12.31 -3.20 -3.85
CA ASN A 60 12.96 -4.24 -4.66
C ASN A 60 12.28 -5.61 -4.44
N SER A 61 12.81 -6.65 -5.07
CA SER A 61 12.27 -8.01 -5.01
C SER A 61 12.09 -8.55 -3.58
N ARG A 62 12.98 -8.23 -2.64
CA ARG A 62 12.86 -8.68 -1.24
C ARG A 62 11.66 -8.05 -0.54
N TRP A 63 11.38 -6.79 -0.83
CA TRP A 63 10.19 -6.10 -0.33
C TRP A 63 8.93 -6.68 -0.96
N VAL A 64 8.92 -6.86 -2.29
CA VAL A 64 7.81 -7.50 -3.03
C VAL A 64 7.48 -8.88 -2.47
N GLU A 65 8.49 -9.73 -2.32
CA GLU A 65 8.33 -11.07 -1.76
C GLU A 65 7.75 -11.06 -0.34
N GLY A 66 8.19 -10.12 0.49
CA GLY A 66 7.68 -9.95 1.84
C GLY A 66 6.17 -9.69 1.86
N TYR A 67 5.68 -8.78 1.02
CA TYR A 67 4.25 -8.49 0.91
C TYR A 67 3.47 -9.61 0.20
N ALA A 68 4.06 -10.31 -0.77
CA ALA A 68 3.44 -11.50 -1.38
C ALA A 68 3.15 -12.57 -0.32
N ARG A 69 4.08 -12.81 0.61
CA ARG A 69 3.92 -13.77 1.72
C ARG A 69 2.86 -13.36 2.75
N LEU A 70 2.45 -12.09 2.75
CA LEU A 70 1.30 -11.62 3.54
C LEU A 70 -0.03 -11.87 2.82
N GLY A 71 -0.01 -12.33 1.56
CA GLY A 71 -1.20 -12.64 0.76
C GLY A 71 -1.80 -11.45 0.02
N PHE A 72 -0.97 -10.47 -0.34
CA PHE A 72 -1.36 -9.45 -1.31
C PHE A 72 -1.10 -9.97 -2.71
N ASP A 73 -2.12 -9.93 -3.56
CA ASP A 73 -2.06 -10.48 -4.92
C ASP A 73 -1.59 -9.44 -5.94
N VAL A 74 -1.92 -8.17 -5.72
CA VAL A 74 -1.56 -7.08 -6.63
C VAL A 74 -0.39 -6.30 -6.07
N LEU A 75 0.82 -6.61 -6.52
CA LEU A 75 2.06 -5.98 -6.07
C LEU A 75 2.62 -5.08 -7.18
N THR A 76 2.55 -3.77 -6.99
CA THR A 76 2.98 -2.82 -8.01
C THR A 76 4.43 -2.45 -7.81
N TYR A 77 5.33 -2.81 -8.72
CA TYR A 77 6.74 -2.36 -8.64
C TYR A 77 6.97 -1.09 -9.47
N ALA A 78 7.53 -0.05 -8.86
CA ALA A 78 7.95 1.20 -9.51
C ALA A 78 9.04 1.88 -8.65
N THR A 79 9.72 2.94 -9.09
CA THR A 79 9.75 3.56 -10.42
C THR A 79 10.99 3.08 -11.15
N VAL A 80 10.82 2.31 -12.23
CA VAL A 80 11.94 1.87 -13.07
C VAL A 80 12.39 3.08 -13.90
N ARG A 81 13.69 3.40 -13.85
CA ARG A 81 14.30 4.48 -14.61
C ARG A 81 15.33 3.91 -15.57
N SER A 82 15.44 4.49 -16.77
CA SER A 82 16.47 4.12 -17.75
C SER A 82 17.89 4.46 -17.28
N VAL A 83 18.02 5.42 -16.35
CA VAL A 83 19.30 5.83 -15.75
C VAL A 83 19.19 5.87 -14.23
N SER A 84 20.31 5.56 -13.57
CA SER A 84 20.40 5.67 -12.11
C SER A 84 20.22 7.12 -11.68
N ARG A 85 19.39 7.33 -10.67
CA ARG A 85 19.23 8.62 -9.98
C ARG A 85 19.14 8.35 -8.49
N PRO A 86 19.90 9.07 -7.65
CA PRO A 86 19.82 8.91 -6.21
C PRO A 86 18.48 9.41 -5.66
N ALA A 87 18.11 8.91 -4.49
CA ALA A 87 17.00 9.46 -3.72
C ALA A 87 17.40 10.80 -3.06
N LEU A 88 16.40 11.62 -2.73
CA LEU A 88 16.59 12.86 -1.98
C LEU A 88 17.18 12.57 -0.57
N PRO A 89 17.97 13.50 -0.01
CA PRO A 89 18.48 13.39 1.35
C PRO A 89 17.35 13.44 2.38
N LEU A 90 17.64 13.01 3.61
CA LEU A 90 16.69 13.10 4.70
C LEU A 90 16.47 14.56 5.14
N PRO A 91 15.25 14.94 5.55
CA PRO A 91 14.03 14.13 5.49
C PRO A 91 13.41 14.10 4.08
N ASN A 92 13.12 12.91 3.56
CA ASN A 92 12.49 12.72 2.25
C ASN A 92 11.02 12.30 2.31
N ILE A 93 10.54 11.84 3.48
CA ILE A 93 9.15 11.46 3.73
C ILE A 93 8.74 12.03 5.09
N ARG A 94 7.57 12.69 5.15
CA ARG A 94 6.99 13.22 6.39
C ARG A 94 5.53 12.82 6.49
N HIS A 95 5.14 12.35 7.67
CA HIS A 95 3.73 12.16 8.00
C HIS A 95 3.07 13.53 8.15
N VAL A 96 1.91 13.70 7.52
CA VAL A 96 1.08 14.90 7.66
C VAL A 96 -0.18 14.48 8.41
N GLU A 97 -0.37 15.04 9.59
CA GLU A 97 -1.63 14.89 10.33
C GLU A 97 -2.63 15.91 9.80
N ASN A 98 -3.77 15.45 9.33
CA ASN A 98 -4.85 16.34 8.92
C ASN A 98 -5.67 16.72 10.17
N GLN A 99 -5.55 17.97 10.62
CA GLN A 99 -6.28 18.51 11.78
C GLN A 99 -7.64 19.11 11.43
N GLU A 100 -8.05 19.09 10.15
CA GLU A 100 -9.33 19.67 9.76
C GLU A 100 -10.50 18.73 10.02
N ARG A 101 -11.56 19.27 10.63
CA ARG A 101 -12.88 18.61 10.73
C ARG A 101 -13.40 18.40 9.31
N VAL A 102 -13.20 17.20 8.77
CA VAL A 102 -13.58 16.82 7.41
C VAL A 102 -15.01 17.28 7.12
N ALA A 103 -15.19 18.15 6.13
CA ALA A 103 -16.47 18.35 5.49
C ALA A 103 -16.87 17.00 4.88
N VAL A 104 -17.81 16.32 5.51
CA VAL A 104 -18.41 15.11 4.94
C VAL A 104 -19.09 15.54 3.65
N VAL A 105 -18.50 15.21 2.51
CA VAL A 105 -19.19 15.31 1.23
C VAL A 105 -20.40 14.40 1.35
N ALA A 106 -21.57 15.00 1.56
CA ALA A 106 -22.83 14.28 1.57
C ALA A 106 -22.91 13.50 0.25
N ARG A 107 -23.14 12.18 0.35
CA ARG A 107 -23.35 11.35 -0.84
C ARG A 107 -24.47 12.00 -1.66
N ARG A 108 -24.19 12.32 -2.92
CA ARG A 108 -25.24 12.73 -3.86
C ARG A 108 -26.25 11.57 -3.92
N PRO A 109 -27.55 11.80 -3.64
CA PRO A 109 -28.53 10.74 -3.77
C PRO A 109 -28.50 10.20 -5.21
N ALA A 110 -28.75 8.91 -5.37
CA ALA A 110 -28.86 8.29 -6.69
C ALA A 110 -29.88 9.09 -7.51
N ALA A 111 -29.44 9.61 -8.65
CA ALA A 111 -30.35 10.19 -9.63
C ALA A 111 -31.19 9.02 -10.18
N ASN A 112 -32.39 8.83 -9.64
CA ASN A 112 -33.35 7.87 -10.17
C ASN A 112 -33.86 8.41 -11.52
N GLY A 113 -33.15 8.10 -12.60
CA GLY A 113 -33.66 8.20 -13.96
C GLY A 113 -34.59 7.02 -14.23
N ALA A 114 -35.86 7.16 -13.85
CA ALA A 114 -36.92 6.31 -14.36
C ALA A 114 -37.43 6.92 -15.67
N THR A 115 -36.91 6.46 -16.81
CA THR A 115 -37.60 6.58 -18.08
C THR A 115 -38.44 5.32 -18.22
N VAL A 116 -39.73 5.44 -17.93
CA VAL A 116 -40.73 4.46 -18.36
C VAL A 116 -41.24 4.94 -19.73
N ALA A 117 -41.30 3.99 -20.66
CA ALA A 117 -41.82 4.16 -22.02
C ALA A 117 -43.26 4.68 -22.06
#